data_AF-A0A9D7TUR6-F1
#
_entry.id   AF-A0A9D7TUR6-F1
#
_cell.length_a   1.000
_cell.length_b   1.000
_cell.length_c   1.000
_cell.angle_alpha   90.00
_cell.angle_beta   90.00
_cell.angle_gamma   90.00
#
_symmetry.space_group_name_H-M   'P 1'
#
loop_
_entity.id
_entity.type
_entity.pdbx_description
1 polymer ?
#
loop_
_entity_poly.entity_id
_entity_poly.type
_entity_poly.pdbx_seq_one_letter_code
_entity_poly.pdbx_strand_id
1 'polypeptide(L)'
;MKVIDFLQFLFKFSISKNQLIRDITVLRNDIRPLKDKLIPFNDEEMELLSLNKSNFSKKKGLVKFTKGIFDTIFYENLIAYGIREYSNKQKLILITSSSDEFVYVVKSDKTHVYMNNSEAGVILNDGKFYSLRNKLLGTIDGNDSIASHNVIIQNRQVGFISNPRIESNTVPRAFSFLKSMNMDERTIFLCLTLINLVEESELSKTM
;
A
#
# COMPACT_ATOMS: atom_id res chain seq x y z
N MET A 1 -16.66 8.99 -7.96
CA MET A 1 -16.05 9.38 -9.25
C MET A 1 -14.98 8.34 -9.56
N LYS A 2 -15.00 7.72 -10.75
CA LYS A 2 -14.10 6.59 -11.03
C LYS A 2 -12.65 7.07 -11.11
N VAL A 3 -11.66 6.22 -10.81
CA VAL A 3 -10.21 6.50 -10.96
C VAL A 3 -9.94 7.08 -12.33
N ILE A 4 -10.55 6.48 -13.36
CA ILE A 4 -10.42 6.89 -14.76
C ILE A 4 -10.98 8.30 -14.99
N ASP A 5 -12.03 8.70 -14.28
CA ASP A 5 -12.72 9.99 -14.41
C ASP A 5 -12.00 11.11 -13.64
N PHE A 6 -11.40 10.81 -12.48
CA PHE A 6 -10.62 11.79 -11.73
C PHE A 6 -9.19 11.97 -12.25
N LEU A 7 -8.56 10.92 -12.78
CA LEU A 7 -7.29 11.05 -13.51
C LEU A 7 -7.40 12.00 -14.72
N GLN A 8 -8.62 12.35 -15.15
CA GLN A 8 -8.86 13.39 -16.15
C GLN A 8 -8.66 14.81 -15.62
N PHE A 9 -8.73 15.03 -14.31
CA PHE A 9 -8.79 16.35 -13.66
C PHE A 9 -7.43 16.82 -13.09
N LEU A 10 -6.51 15.92 -12.73
CA LEU A 10 -5.20 16.28 -12.18
C LEU A 10 -4.12 16.46 -13.27
N PHE A 11 -3.48 17.64 -13.34
CA PHE A 11 -2.17 17.76 -14.01
C PHE A 11 -1.14 18.60 -13.25
N LYS A 12 -0.17 17.88 -12.68
CA LYS A 12 1.29 18.10 -12.74
C LYS A 12 1.95 16.72 -12.59
N PHE A 13 2.01 15.95 -13.67
CA PHE A 13 2.66 14.63 -13.73
C PHE A 13 3.66 14.65 -14.89
N SER A 14 4.84 14.05 -14.75
CA SER A 14 5.79 13.87 -15.86
C SER A 14 5.41 12.71 -16.80
N ILE A 15 4.36 11.98 -16.45
CA ILE A 15 3.79 10.83 -17.16
C ILE A 15 2.40 11.26 -17.62
N SER A 16 2.08 11.03 -18.89
CA SER A 16 0.76 11.42 -19.42
C SER A 16 -0.37 10.61 -18.76
N LYS A 17 -1.56 11.21 -18.64
CA LYS A 17 -2.80 10.56 -18.18
C LYS A 17 -3.06 9.21 -18.85
N ASN A 18 -2.94 9.16 -20.17
CA ASN A 18 -3.20 7.96 -20.95
C ASN A 18 -2.19 6.86 -20.63
N GLN A 19 -0.94 7.25 -20.35
CA GLN A 19 0.09 6.31 -19.92
C GLN A 19 -0.22 5.78 -18.51
N LEU A 20 -0.64 6.61 -17.56
CA LEU A 20 -0.98 6.14 -16.21
C LEU A 20 -2.15 5.14 -16.21
N ILE A 21 -3.23 5.43 -16.96
CA ILE A 21 -4.39 4.52 -17.08
C ILE A 21 -3.99 3.17 -17.71
N ARG A 22 -3.19 3.23 -18.78
CA ARG A 22 -2.63 2.04 -19.43
C ARG A 22 -1.77 1.25 -18.44
N ASP A 23 -0.91 1.93 -17.71
CA ASP A 23 0.03 1.32 -16.78
C ASP A 23 -0.68 0.66 -15.60
N ILE A 24 -1.76 1.27 -15.07
CA ILE A 24 -2.65 0.63 -14.07
C ILE A 24 -3.27 -0.65 -14.65
N THR A 25 -3.77 -0.59 -15.89
CA THR A 25 -4.41 -1.75 -16.55
C THR A 25 -3.41 -2.89 -16.76
N VAL A 26 -2.20 -2.56 -17.21
CA VAL A 26 -1.10 -3.53 -17.34
C VAL A 26 -0.76 -4.14 -15.98
N LEU A 27 -0.65 -3.30 -14.94
CA LEU A 27 -0.34 -3.74 -13.59
C LEU A 27 -1.38 -4.72 -13.04
N ARG A 28 -2.67 -4.44 -13.24
CA ARG A 28 -3.79 -5.35 -12.90
C ARG A 28 -3.63 -6.70 -13.59
N ASN A 29 -3.35 -6.71 -14.88
CA ASN A 29 -3.16 -7.94 -15.64
C ASN A 29 -1.94 -8.74 -15.15
N ASP A 30 -0.83 -8.05 -14.85
CA ASP A 30 0.41 -8.68 -14.40
C ASP A 30 0.30 -9.33 -13.01
N ILE A 31 -0.52 -8.76 -12.12
CA ILE A 31 -0.77 -9.30 -10.78
C ILE A 31 -2.00 -10.22 -10.71
N ARG A 32 -2.83 -10.30 -11.76
CA ARG A 32 -4.04 -11.16 -11.77
C ARG A 32 -3.74 -12.59 -11.33
N PRO A 33 -2.68 -13.27 -11.83
CA PRO A 33 -2.35 -14.62 -11.37
C PRO A 33 -1.95 -14.72 -9.88
N LEU A 34 -1.55 -13.60 -9.26
CA LEU A 34 -1.31 -13.53 -7.81
C LEU A 34 -2.63 -13.31 -7.06
N LYS A 35 -3.49 -12.43 -7.59
CA LYS A 35 -4.83 -12.17 -7.05
C LYS A 35 -5.69 -13.45 -7.02
N ASP A 36 -5.60 -14.28 -8.05
CA ASP A 36 -6.34 -15.54 -8.17
C ASP A 36 -5.98 -16.57 -7.08
N LYS A 37 -4.86 -16.36 -6.36
CA LYS A 37 -4.40 -17.23 -5.25
C LYS A 37 -4.83 -16.73 -3.87
N LEU A 38 -5.44 -15.54 -3.79
CA LEU A 38 -5.75 -14.91 -2.50
C LEU A 38 -6.95 -15.58 -1.85
N ILE A 39 -6.87 -15.80 -0.54
CA ILE A 39 -8.01 -16.23 0.26
C ILE A 39 -8.95 -15.03 0.56
N PRO A 40 -10.20 -15.28 0.99
CA PRO A 40 -11.09 -14.21 1.44
C PRO A 40 -10.45 -13.34 2.53
N PHE A 41 -10.51 -12.02 2.38
CA PHE A 41 -9.89 -11.08 3.31
C PHE A 41 -10.95 -10.51 4.27
N ASN A 42 -11.13 -11.17 5.42
CA ASN A 42 -12.05 -10.74 6.47
C ASN A 42 -11.30 -10.07 7.64
N ASP A 43 -12.00 -9.77 8.74
CA ASP A 43 -11.39 -9.14 9.92
C ASP A 43 -10.35 -10.04 10.61
N GLU A 44 -10.66 -11.34 10.72
CA GLU A 44 -9.79 -12.35 11.35
C GLU A 44 -8.50 -12.52 10.54
N GLU A 45 -8.62 -12.66 9.22
CA GLU A 45 -7.48 -12.81 8.31
C GLU A 45 -6.59 -11.57 8.30
N MET A 46 -7.20 -10.39 8.40
CA MET A 46 -6.45 -9.14 8.50
C MET A 46 -5.48 -9.17 9.68
N GLU A 47 -5.91 -9.65 10.85
CA GLU A 47 -5.03 -9.77 12.04
C GLU A 47 -3.86 -10.73 11.85
N LEU A 48 -3.99 -11.68 10.94
CA LEU A 48 -2.97 -12.69 10.66
C LEU A 48 -1.95 -12.24 9.62
N LEU A 49 -2.17 -11.09 8.94
CA LEU A 49 -1.23 -10.56 7.96
C LEU A 49 0.17 -10.45 8.57
N SER A 50 1.17 -10.93 7.85
CA SER A 50 2.56 -10.95 8.29
C SER A 50 3.47 -10.14 7.37
N LEU A 51 4.71 -9.92 7.81
CA LEU A 51 5.75 -9.37 6.94
C LEU A 51 6.32 -10.39 5.94
N ASN A 52 5.88 -11.66 6.01
CA ASN A 52 6.33 -12.67 5.08
C ASN A 52 5.85 -12.38 3.66
N LYS A 53 6.71 -12.71 2.69
CA LYS A 53 6.41 -12.53 1.27
C LYS A 53 6.63 -13.80 0.47
N SER A 54 5.64 -14.15 -0.35
CA SER A 54 5.74 -15.23 -1.32
C SER A 54 5.63 -14.72 -2.76
N ASN A 55 5.86 -15.61 -3.73
CA ASN A 55 5.64 -15.36 -5.16
C ASN A 55 6.34 -14.08 -5.71
N PHE A 56 7.48 -13.73 -5.11
CA PHE A 56 8.20 -12.49 -5.41
C PHE A 56 8.92 -12.55 -6.77
N SER A 57 8.79 -11.49 -7.56
CA SER A 57 9.51 -11.33 -8.82
C SER A 57 9.93 -9.88 -9.02
N LYS A 58 11.17 -9.66 -9.48
CA LYS A 58 11.72 -8.33 -9.77
C LYS A 58 12.39 -8.32 -11.15
N LYS A 59 11.86 -7.54 -12.08
CA LYS A 59 12.43 -7.31 -13.41
C LYS A 59 13.23 -6.00 -13.40
N LYS A 60 14.52 -6.04 -13.78
CA LYS A 60 15.45 -4.89 -13.79
C LYS A 60 15.69 -4.31 -15.21
N GLY A 61 14.79 -4.59 -16.17
CA GLY A 61 14.94 -4.09 -17.55
C GLY A 61 14.64 -2.59 -17.70
N LEU A 62 14.33 -2.17 -18.93
CA LEU A 62 13.91 -0.80 -19.26
C LEU A 62 12.77 -0.26 -18.37
N VAL A 63 11.90 -1.15 -17.91
CA VAL A 63 10.90 -0.87 -16.88
C VAL A 63 11.21 -1.73 -15.66
N LYS A 64 11.47 -1.07 -14.53
CA LYS A 64 11.61 -1.74 -13.23
C LYS A 64 10.23 -2.12 -12.71
N PHE A 65 10.02 -3.42 -12.55
CA PHE A 65 8.75 -3.95 -12.08
C PHE A 65 8.98 -4.99 -10.99
N THR A 66 8.31 -4.83 -9.86
CA THR A 66 8.33 -5.76 -8.74
C THR A 66 6.90 -6.23 -8.44
N LYS A 67 6.70 -7.50 -8.13
CA LYS A 67 5.43 -8.02 -7.62
C LYS A 67 5.65 -9.09 -6.57
N GLY A 68 4.64 -9.32 -5.74
CA GLY A 68 4.67 -10.36 -4.71
C GLY A 68 3.33 -10.49 -3.99
N ILE A 69 3.30 -11.35 -2.99
CA ILE A 69 2.17 -11.55 -2.09
C ILE A 69 2.66 -11.39 -0.65
N PHE A 70 1.90 -10.71 0.20
CA PHE A 70 2.03 -10.80 1.65
C PHE A 70 1.13 -11.92 2.17
N ASP A 71 1.70 -12.75 3.04
CA ASP A 71 1.04 -13.94 3.55
C ASP A 71 0.58 -13.76 5.01
N THR A 72 -0.29 -14.63 5.49
CA THR A 72 -0.54 -14.80 6.93
C THR A 72 0.70 -15.35 7.64
N ILE A 73 0.70 -15.29 8.97
CA ILE A 73 1.63 -16.07 9.81
C ILE A 73 1.52 -17.60 9.60
N PHE A 74 0.48 -18.06 8.91
CA PHE A 74 0.26 -19.46 8.51
C PHE A 74 0.52 -19.72 7.02
N TYR A 75 1.18 -18.78 6.32
CA TYR A 75 1.58 -18.91 4.92
C TYR A 75 0.42 -18.96 3.91
N GLU A 76 -0.71 -18.34 4.24
CA GLU A 76 -1.84 -18.17 3.33
C GLU A 76 -1.77 -16.83 2.60
N ASN A 77 -2.06 -16.81 1.30
CA ASN A 77 -1.92 -15.61 0.48
C ASN A 77 -3.06 -14.62 0.77
N LEU A 78 -2.73 -13.42 1.28
CA LEU A 78 -3.76 -12.41 1.61
C LEU A 78 -3.77 -11.19 0.71
N ILE A 79 -2.59 -10.65 0.40
CA ILE A 79 -2.47 -9.37 -0.29
C ILE A 79 -1.48 -9.49 -1.44
N ALA A 80 -1.95 -9.33 -2.67
CA ALA A 80 -1.08 -9.23 -3.83
C ALA A 80 -0.69 -7.77 -4.07
N TYR A 81 0.54 -7.54 -4.53
CA TYR A 81 1.00 -6.22 -4.90
C TYR A 81 1.85 -6.21 -6.17
N GLY A 82 1.84 -5.06 -6.85
CA GLY A 82 2.69 -4.75 -7.99
C GLY A 82 3.21 -3.33 -7.91
N ILE A 83 4.47 -3.14 -8.25
CA ILE A 83 5.18 -1.86 -8.20
C ILE A 83 5.85 -1.64 -9.53
N ARG A 84 5.54 -0.51 -10.17
CA ARG A 84 6.25 -0.04 -11.35
C ARG A 84 6.99 1.24 -11.00
N GLU A 85 8.31 1.22 -11.15
CA GLU A 85 9.16 2.40 -10.91
C GLU A 85 9.46 3.12 -12.23
N TYR A 86 9.53 4.45 -12.15
CA TYR A 86 9.88 5.33 -13.26
C TYR A 86 11.17 6.12 -12.95
N SER A 87 11.75 6.76 -13.96
CA SER A 87 13.10 7.36 -13.92
C SER A 87 13.32 8.49 -12.89
N ASN A 88 12.25 9.00 -12.24
CA ASN A 88 12.29 10.16 -11.34
C ASN A 88 11.84 9.84 -9.90
N LYS A 89 12.13 8.63 -9.39
CA LYS A 89 11.63 8.11 -8.10
C LYS A 89 10.10 8.03 -8.00
N GLN A 90 9.38 8.28 -9.09
CA GLN A 90 7.96 8.06 -9.17
C GLN A 90 7.67 6.57 -9.19
N LYS A 91 6.59 6.17 -8.52
CA LYS A 91 6.14 4.78 -8.50
C LYS A 91 4.64 4.74 -8.73
N LEU A 92 4.20 3.70 -9.43
CA LEU A 92 2.82 3.26 -9.44
C LEU A 92 2.77 1.95 -8.66
N ILE A 93 2.02 1.95 -7.56
CA ILE A 93 1.85 0.78 -6.70
C ILE A 93 0.37 0.39 -6.76
N LEU A 94 0.10 -0.88 -7.00
CA LEU A 94 -1.23 -1.46 -6.88
C LEU A 94 -1.16 -2.58 -5.85
N ILE A 95 -2.05 -2.52 -4.88
CA ILE A 95 -2.19 -3.52 -3.82
C ILE A 95 -3.64 -4.00 -3.83
N THR A 96 -3.86 -5.31 -3.78
CA THR A 96 -5.22 -5.88 -3.82
C THR A 96 -5.35 -7.01 -2.83
N SER A 97 -6.48 -7.02 -2.12
CA SER A 97 -6.99 -8.21 -1.44
C SER A 97 -7.94 -8.96 -2.38
N SER A 98 -8.62 -9.99 -1.88
CA SER A 98 -9.70 -10.65 -2.61
C SER A 98 -10.89 -9.71 -2.91
N SER A 99 -11.16 -8.73 -2.07
CA SER A 99 -12.29 -7.78 -2.19
C SER A 99 -11.89 -6.38 -2.67
N ASP A 100 -10.73 -5.89 -2.23
CA ASP A 100 -10.36 -4.48 -2.33
C ASP A 100 -9.15 -4.24 -3.22
N GLU A 101 -9.07 -3.03 -3.76
CA GLU A 101 -7.95 -2.55 -4.55
C GLU A 101 -7.54 -1.15 -4.10
N PHE A 102 -6.25 -0.99 -3.86
CA PHE A 102 -5.60 0.27 -3.55
C PHE A 102 -4.60 0.59 -4.64
N VAL A 103 -4.68 1.80 -5.20
CA VAL A 103 -3.69 2.32 -6.17
C VAL A 103 -3.03 3.54 -5.55
N TYR A 104 -1.70 3.52 -5.51
CA TYR A 104 -0.87 4.61 -5.03
C TYR A 104 -0.04 5.16 -6.16
N VAL A 105 -0.14 6.46 -6.35
CA VAL A 105 0.64 7.18 -7.35
C VAL A 105 1.62 8.08 -6.61
N VAL A 106 2.82 7.54 -6.41
CA VAL A 106 3.87 8.12 -5.57
C VAL A 106 4.67 9.15 -6.37
N LYS A 107 4.78 10.35 -5.79
CA LYS A 107 5.64 11.45 -6.27
C LYS A 107 6.66 11.82 -5.20
N SER A 108 7.51 12.80 -5.50
CA SER A 108 8.57 13.26 -4.59
C SER A 108 8.05 13.89 -3.30
N ASP A 109 6.88 14.53 -3.33
CA ASP A 109 6.32 15.32 -2.24
C ASP A 109 5.06 14.70 -1.61
N LYS A 110 4.37 13.85 -2.37
CA LYS A 110 3.09 13.27 -1.98
C LYS A 110 2.72 12.03 -2.78
N THR A 111 1.79 11.26 -2.24
CA THR A 111 1.24 10.06 -2.85
C THR A 111 -0.27 10.23 -3.00
N HIS A 112 -0.77 10.17 -4.24
CA HIS A 112 -2.21 10.13 -4.47
C HIS A 112 -2.74 8.72 -4.24
N VAL A 113 -3.86 8.61 -3.52
CA VAL A 113 -4.45 7.33 -3.11
C VAL A 113 -5.80 7.14 -3.76
N TYR A 114 -6.00 5.96 -4.32
CA TYR A 114 -7.28 5.52 -4.83
C TYR A 114 -7.67 4.20 -4.17
N MET A 115 -8.92 4.10 -3.74
CA MET A 115 -9.50 2.92 -3.12
C MET A 115 -10.70 2.49 -3.95
N ASN A 116 -10.73 1.23 -4.40
CA ASN A 116 -11.84 0.63 -5.14
C ASN A 116 -12.32 1.51 -6.31
N ASN A 117 -11.37 1.93 -7.14
CA ASN A 117 -11.61 2.83 -8.26
C ASN A 117 -12.16 4.22 -7.88
N SER A 118 -12.01 4.72 -6.66
CA SER A 118 -12.33 6.10 -6.30
C SER A 118 -11.13 6.79 -5.68
N GLU A 119 -10.89 8.06 -6.01
CA GLU A 119 -9.83 8.80 -5.32
C GLU A 119 -10.25 9.05 -3.86
N ALA A 120 -9.37 8.68 -2.94
CA ALA A 120 -9.60 8.82 -1.50
C ALA A 120 -8.93 10.08 -0.95
N GLY A 121 -7.75 10.44 -1.46
CA GLY A 121 -6.97 11.54 -0.91
C GLY A 121 -5.49 11.51 -1.28
N VAL A 122 -4.70 12.16 -0.44
CA VAL A 122 -3.26 12.33 -0.61
C VAL A 122 -2.54 12.04 0.70
N ILE A 123 -1.52 11.20 0.65
CA ILE A 123 -0.56 10.98 1.73
C ILE A 123 0.65 11.90 1.50
N LEU A 124 1.05 12.64 2.52
CA LEU A 124 2.25 13.48 2.49
C LEU A 124 3.48 12.71 2.99
N ASN A 125 4.67 13.22 2.70
CA ASN A 125 5.93 12.61 3.14
C ASN A 125 6.09 12.50 4.67
N ASP A 126 5.33 13.29 5.44
CA ASP A 126 5.29 13.23 6.90
C ASP A 126 4.28 12.19 7.44
N GLY A 127 3.78 11.30 6.59
CA GLY A 127 2.89 10.20 6.96
C GLY A 127 1.43 10.59 7.15
N LYS A 128 1.06 11.86 6.94
CA LYS A 128 -0.33 12.34 7.08
C LYS A 128 -1.15 12.06 5.83
N PHE A 129 -2.32 11.45 6.01
CA PHE A 129 -3.29 11.18 4.96
C PHE A 129 -4.46 12.16 5.01
N TYR A 130 -4.60 12.98 3.97
CA TYR A 130 -5.68 13.95 3.82
C TYR A 130 -6.69 13.52 2.77
N SER A 131 -7.98 13.68 3.08
CA SER A 131 -9.07 13.54 2.10
C SER A 131 -9.03 14.62 1.03
N LEU A 132 -9.86 14.47 -0.01
CA LEU A 132 -10.06 15.47 -1.08
C LEU A 132 -10.58 16.83 -0.59
N ARG A 133 -11.19 16.85 0.60
CA ARG A 133 -11.67 18.09 1.25
C ARG A 133 -10.67 18.64 2.26
N ASN A 134 -9.42 18.19 2.19
CA ASN A 134 -8.32 18.59 3.08
C ASN A 134 -8.57 18.27 4.58
N LYS A 135 -9.47 17.32 4.87
CA LYS A 135 -9.62 16.76 6.23
C LYS A 135 -8.57 15.68 6.47
N LEU A 136 -7.84 15.77 7.58
CA LEU A 136 -6.92 14.72 8.03
C LEU A 136 -7.72 13.45 8.37
N LEU A 137 -7.39 12.35 7.71
CA LEU A 137 -8.02 11.04 7.88
C LEU A 137 -7.24 10.16 8.85
N GLY A 138 -5.91 10.16 8.73
CA GLY A 138 -5.03 9.44 9.63
C GLY A 138 -3.57 9.80 9.41
N THR A 139 -2.71 9.29 10.29
CA THR A 139 -1.27 9.53 10.29
C THR A 139 -0.56 8.22 10.59
N ILE A 140 0.49 7.92 9.84
CA ILE A 140 1.54 7.02 10.29
C ILE A 140 2.65 7.88 10.88
N ASP A 141 2.97 7.64 12.14
CA ASP A 141 4.06 8.31 12.84
C ASP A 141 5.09 7.28 13.28
N GLY A 142 6.32 7.43 12.81
CA GLY A 142 7.41 6.57 13.20
C GLY A 142 8.72 6.96 12.55
N ASN A 143 9.79 6.31 13.00
CA ASN A 143 11.14 6.54 12.53
C ASN A 143 11.68 5.24 11.94
N ASP A 144 12.51 5.35 10.91
CA ASP A 144 13.21 4.22 10.29
C ASP A 144 13.99 3.36 11.30
N SER A 145 14.38 3.92 12.45
CA SER A 145 15.15 3.24 13.51
C SER A 145 14.31 2.55 14.60
N ILE A 146 12.98 2.66 14.60
CA ILE A 146 12.12 2.02 15.62
C ILE A 146 11.38 0.81 15.05
N ALA A 147 11.16 -0.20 15.89
CA ALA A 147 10.59 -1.51 15.52
C ALA A 147 9.17 -1.44 14.95
N SER A 148 8.46 -0.34 15.18
CA SER A 148 7.08 -0.16 14.73
C SER A 148 6.71 1.30 14.57
N HIS A 149 5.77 1.56 13.65
CA HIS A 149 5.17 2.86 13.41
C HIS A 149 3.77 2.93 14.03
N ASN A 150 3.43 4.04 14.67
CA ASN A 150 2.10 4.28 15.22
C ASN A 150 1.12 4.63 14.11
N VAL A 151 -0.11 4.12 14.19
CA VAL A 151 -1.21 4.56 13.32
C VAL A 151 -2.24 5.31 14.15
N ILE A 152 -2.49 6.56 13.77
CA ILE A 152 -3.41 7.46 14.45
C ILE A 152 -4.53 7.80 13.48
N ILE A 153 -5.78 7.57 13.88
CA ILE A 153 -6.98 7.90 13.10
C ILE A 153 -7.89 8.76 13.99
N GLN A 154 -8.35 9.91 13.48
CA GLN A 154 -9.18 10.85 14.23
C GLN A 154 -8.63 11.19 15.63
N ASN A 155 -7.32 11.45 15.71
CA ASN A 155 -6.60 11.77 16.96
C ASN A 155 -6.59 10.64 18.01
N ARG A 156 -6.86 9.40 17.59
CA ARG A 156 -6.82 8.20 18.42
C ARG A 156 -5.83 7.22 17.82
N GLN A 157 -4.87 6.75 18.63
CA GLN A 157 -4.01 5.66 18.22
C GLN A 157 -4.83 4.36 18.14
N VAL A 158 -4.80 3.72 16.98
CA VAL A 158 -5.60 2.51 16.66
C VAL A 158 -4.75 1.25 16.58
N GLY A 159 -3.44 1.38 16.35
CA GLY A 159 -2.52 0.24 16.27
C GLY A 159 -1.09 0.65 15.95
N PHE A 160 -0.28 -0.37 15.67
CA PHE A 160 1.12 -0.26 15.27
C PHE A 160 1.37 -1.07 13.99
N ILE A 161 2.19 -0.57 13.09
CA ILE A 161 2.70 -1.31 11.93
C ILE A 161 4.12 -1.76 12.24
N SER A 162 4.44 -3.03 12.04
CA SER A 162 5.81 -3.53 12.20
C SER A 162 6.72 -2.98 11.09
N ASN A 163 7.89 -2.48 11.47
CA ASN A 163 8.85 -1.89 10.54
C ASN A 163 9.62 -3.02 9.79
N PRO A 164 9.42 -3.21 8.47
CA PRO A 164 10.08 -4.28 7.70
C PRO A 164 11.59 -4.10 7.50
N ARG A 165 12.16 -2.97 7.94
CA ARG A 165 13.61 -2.70 7.88
C ARG A 165 14.36 -3.25 9.09
N ILE A 166 13.66 -3.59 10.17
CA ILE A 166 14.27 -4.14 11.37
C ILE A 166 14.16 -5.66 11.32
N GLU A 167 15.32 -6.31 11.34
CA GLU A 167 15.39 -7.77 11.34
C GLU A 167 14.71 -8.35 12.59
N SER A 168 13.93 -9.40 12.37
CA SER A 168 13.28 -10.19 13.41
C SER A 168 13.68 -11.64 13.24
N ASN A 169 13.94 -12.33 14.36
CA ASN A 169 14.23 -13.77 14.38
C ASN A 169 12.98 -14.63 14.14
N THR A 170 11.80 -14.01 14.10
CA THR A 170 10.51 -14.65 13.84
C THR A 170 9.82 -14.00 12.65
N VAL A 171 8.72 -14.59 12.15
CA VAL A 171 7.84 -13.95 11.17
C VAL A 171 6.87 -13.04 11.94
N PRO A 172 7.13 -11.72 12.05
CA PRO A 172 6.22 -10.84 12.78
C PRO A 172 4.92 -10.65 11.99
N ARG A 173 3.84 -10.44 12.74
CA ARG A 173 2.61 -9.86 12.17
C ARG A 173 2.94 -8.49 11.58
N ALA A 174 2.23 -8.11 10.54
CA ALA A 174 2.43 -6.84 9.86
C ALA A 174 1.97 -5.65 10.72
N PHE A 175 1.04 -5.88 11.65
CA PHE A 175 0.57 -4.88 12.60
C PHE A 175 -0.10 -5.52 13.81
N SER A 176 -0.36 -4.69 14.82
CA SER A 176 -1.14 -5.02 16.01
C SER A 176 -2.20 -3.95 16.26
N PHE A 177 -3.42 -4.35 16.58
CA PHE A 177 -4.48 -3.42 16.98
C PHE A 177 -4.39 -3.06 18.46
N LEU A 178 -4.75 -1.82 18.78
CA LEU A 178 -4.93 -1.35 20.15
C LEU A 178 -6.39 -1.13 20.51
N LYS A 179 -7.25 -0.89 19.51
CA LYS A 179 -8.64 -0.53 19.68
C LYS A 179 -9.47 -1.05 18.51
N SER A 180 -10.75 -1.28 18.74
CA SER A 180 -11.69 -1.53 17.66
C SER A 180 -11.75 -0.34 16.69
N MET A 181 -12.06 -0.66 15.43
CA MET A 181 -12.20 0.29 14.34
C MET A 181 -13.52 0.03 13.63
N ASN A 182 -14.21 1.09 13.22
CA ASN A 182 -15.30 0.94 12.26
C ASN A 182 -14.75 0.68 10.85
N MET A 183 -15.64 0.41 9.89
CA MET A 183 -15.25 0.08 8.50
C MET A 183 -14.41 1.16 7.82
N ASP A 184 -14.73 2.44 8.03
CA ASP A 184 -14.00 3.57 7.44
C ASP A 184 -12.61 3.69 8.05
N GLU A 185 -12.51 3.61 9.39
CA GLU A 185 -11.23 3.61 10.11
C GLU A 185 -10.35 2.43 9.69
N ARG A 186 -10.94 1.24 9.53
CA ARG A 186 -10.25 0.03 9.07
C ARG A 186 -9.70 0.20 7.66
N THR A 187 -10.48 0.81 6.77
CA THR A 187 -10.05 1.10 5.40
C THR A 187 -8.89 2.10 5.36
N ILE A 188 -8.95 3.15 6.19
CA ILE A 188 -7.86 4.12 6.35
C ILE A 188 -6.62 3.44 6.92
N PHE A 189 -6.78 2.60 7.95
CA PHE A 189 -5.70 1.85 8.55
C PHE A 189 -5.01 0.96 7.51
N LEU A 190 -5.77 0.13 6.80
CA LEU A 190 -5.24 -0.74 5.75
C LEU A 190 -4.52 0.03 4.66
N CYS A 191 -5.09 1.14 4.20
CA CYS A 191 -4.44 2.00 3.22
C CYS A 191 -3.04 2.43 3.68
N LEU A 192 -2.95 2.97 4.89
CA LEU A 192 -1.72 3.44 5.49
C LEU A 192 -0.72 2.29 5.70
N THR A 193 -1.18 1.20 6.29
CA THR A 193 -0.38 -0.02 6.52
C THR A 193 0.20 -0.56 5.23
N LEU A 194 -0.63 -0.80 4.21
CA LEU A 194 -0.20 -1.50 3.01
C LEU A 194 0.84 -0.70 2.21
N ILE A 195 0.69 0.63 2.10
CA ILE A 195 1.71 1.45 1.44
C ILE A 195 3.02 1.44 2.23
N ASN A 196 2.96 1.56 3.57
CA ASN A 196 4.14 1.52 4.42
C ASN A 196 4.90 0.19 4.28
N LEU A 197 4.17 -0.93 4.38
CA LEU A 197 4.73 -2.26 4.21
C LEU A 197 5.42 -2.41 2.86
N VAL A 198 4.75 -2.02 1.76
CA VAL A 198 5.31 -2.15 0.41
C VAL A 198 6.55 -1.26 0.22
N GLU A 199 6.51 -0.01 0.66
CA GLU A 199 7.64 0.91 0.45
C GLU A 199 8.85 0.53 1.29
N GLU A 200 8.67 0.21 2.56
CA GLU A 200 9.79 -0.11 3.46
C GLU A 200 10.42 -1.46 3.16
N SER A 201 9.62 -2.44 2.74
CA SER A 201 10.12 -3.77 2.39
C SER A 201 10.83 -3.85 1.04
N GLU A 202 10.71 -2.83 0.19
CA GLU A 202 11.56 -2.67 -0.99
C GLU A 202 12.83 -1.86 -0.69
N LEU A 203 12.80 -0.97 0.31
CA LEU A 203 13.97 -0.24 0.77
C LEU A 203 14.94 -1.14 1.56
N SER A 204 14.43 -2.08 2.35
CA SER A 204 15.23 -2.98 3.19
C SER A 204 16.20 -3.89 2.40
N LYS A 205 16.00 -4.07 1.09
CA LYS A 205 16.90 -4.86 0.23
C LYS A 205 18.07 -4.05 -0.35
N THR A 206 18.27 -2.80 0.08
CA THR A 206 19.27 -1.87 -0.49
C THR A 206 20.41 -1.51 0.48
N MET A 207 20.52 -2.19 1.62
CA MET A 207 21.67 -2.09 2.53
C MET A 207 22.50 -3.37 2.47
#